data_AF-A0A2R3ITU7-F1
#
_entry.id   AF-A0A2R3ITU7-F1
#
_cell.length_a   1.000
_cell.length_b   1.000
_cell.length_c   1.000
_cell.angle_alpha   90.00
_cell.angle_beta   90.00
_cell.angle_gamma   90.00
#
_symmetry.space_group_name_H-M   'P 1'
#
loop_
_entity.id
_entity.type
_entity.pdbx_description
1 polymer ?
#
loop_
_entity_poly.entity_id
_entity_poly.type
_entity_poly.pdbx_seq_one_letter_code
_entity_poly.pdbx_strand_id
1 'polypeptide(L)'
;MAVRKRSETIHLRTTPFVRSTLDVLAALNGKTATAVIEDLLSLAISETELPAPNFIQEKKIVNGRINLKELMESIYTDNALLFKLRLFILVPDAVSEDDKIMCEIILEDLARPASIFRGEEKIFDEKCGGVVKSKQLPSIDTLTLGSSENVLKRYVDFIKKNPDIEIDYKGFIHTIFFKN
;
A
#
# COMPACT_ATOMS: atom_id res chain seq x y z
N MET A 1 -24.85 -10.55 5.04
CA MET A 1 -24.70 -9.31 5.85
C MET A 1 -24.01 -8.29 4.98
N ALA A 2 -24.65 -7.15 4.70
CA ALA A 2 -24.03 -6.08 3.91
C ALA A 2 -22.81 -5.56 4.68
N VAL A 3 -21.60 -5.76 4.13
CA VAL A 3 -20.37 -5.18 4.65
C VAL A 3 -20.55 -3.67 4.56
N ARG A 4 -20.83 -3.02 5.69
CA ARG A 4 -20.87 -1.55 5.76
C ARG A 4 -19.49 -1.06 5.34
N LYS A 5 -19.40 -0.31 4.23
CA LYS A 5 -18.19 0.45 3.87
C LYS A 5 -17.78 1.24 5.11
N ARG A 6 -16.61 0.95 5.69
CA ARG A 6 -16.03 1.79 6.73
C ARG A 6 -15.73 3.14 6.07
N SER A 7 -16.44 4.19 6.47
CA SER A 7 -16.07 5.54 6.07
C SER A 7 -14.81 5.93 6.83
N GLU A 8 -13.79 6.35 6.09
CA GLU A 8 -12.57 6.94 6.66
C GLU A 8 -12.65 8.46 6.56
N THR A 9 -12.16 9.16 7.59
CA THR A 9 -12.15 10.63 7.59
C THR A 9 -10.82 11.13 7.03
N ILE A 10 -10.89 11.94 5.97
CA ILE A 10 -9.73 12.62 5.41
C ILE A 10 -9.71 14.06 5.91
N HIS A 11 -8.66 14.44 6.65
CA HIS A 11 -8.43 15.82 7.07
C HIS A 11 -7.58 16.55 6.03
N LEU A 12 -8.22 17.34 5.17
CA LEU A 12 -7.54 18.12 4.13
C LEU A 12 -7.35 19.57 4.59
N ARG A 13 -6.12 20.07 4.47
CA ARG A 13 -5.82 21.51 4.56
C ARG A 13 -5.95 22.12 3.17
N THR A 14 -6.85 23.07 3.01
CA THR A 14 -7.09 23.77 1.75
C THR A 14 -7.05 25.28 1.96
N THR A 15 -6.83 26.03 0.89
CA THR A 15 -6.93 27.49 0.93
C THR A 15 -8.40 27.92 1.06
N PRO A 16 -8.70 29.10 1.61
CA PRO A 16 -10.07 29.61 1.69
C PRO A 16 -10.78 29.63 0.34
N PHE A 17 -10.06 30.00 -0.73
CA PHE A 17 -10.58 30.00 -2.10
C PHE A 17 -11.06 28.62 -2.53
N VAL A 18 -10.22 27.58 -2.39
CA VAL A 18 -10.58 26.20 -2.78
C VAL A 18 -11.80 25.70 -2.02
N ARG A 19 -11.89 26.02 -0.72
CA ARG A 19 -13.06 25.66 0.09
C ARG A 19 -14.34 26.33 -0.42
N SER A 20 -14.32 27.64 -0.64
CA SER A 20 -15.48 28.36 -1.16
C SER A 20 -15.90 27.88 -2.55
N THR A 21 -14.95 27.60 -3.43
CA THR A 21 -15.26 27.05 -4.77
C THR A 21 -15.84 25.64 -4.68
N LEU A 22 -15.33 24.79 -3.78
CA LEU A 22 -15.87 23.45 -3.54
C LEU A 22 -17.32 23.50 -3.05
N ASP A 23 -17.65 24.43 -2.15
CA ASP A 23 -19.02 24.61 -1.65
C ASP A 23 -19.97 25.05 -2.77
N VAL A 24 -19.52 25.96 -3.65
CA VAL A 24 -20.29 26.37 -4.84
C VAL A 24 -20.47 25.21 -5.82
N LEU A 25 -19.41 24.44 -6.10
CA LEU A 25 -19.48 23.26 -6.97
C LEU A 25 -20.41 22.19 -6.42
N ALA A 26 -20.39 21.96 -5.10
CA ALA A 26 -21.29 21.04 -4.43
C ALA A 26 -22.76 21.48 -4.57
N ALA A 27 -23.04 22.76 -4.36
CA ALA A 27 -24.37 23.34 -4.51
C ALA A 27 -24.89 23.24 -5.96
N LEU A 28 -24.06 23.59 -6.95
CA LEU A 28 -24.43 23.53 -8.37
C LEU A 28 -24.75 22.09 -8.84
N ASN A 29 -24.06 21.10 -8.27
CA ASN A 29 -24.24 19.69 -8.64
C ASN A 29 -25.25 18.94 -7.75
N GLY A 30 -25.84 19.59 -6.75
CA GLY A 30 -26.73 18.94 -5.79
C GLY A 30 -26.07 17.83 -4.97
N LYS A 31 -24.76 17.95 -4.70
CA LYS A 31 -23.94 16.95 -4.02
C LYS A 31 -23.33 17.52 -2.74
N THR A 32 -22.79 16.65 -1.89
CA THR A 32 -21.93 17.09 -0.78
C THR A 32 -20.52 17.41 -1.31
N ALA A 33 -19.79 18.28 -0.60
CA ALA A 33 -18.39 18.57 -0.90
C ALA A 33 -17.53 17.29 -0.97
N THR A 34 -17.78 16.33 -0.07
CA THR A 34 -17.11 15.02 -0.06
C THR A 34 -17.38 14.23 -1.34
N ALA A 35 -18.64 14.15 -1.79
CA ALA A 35 -18.98 13.44 -3.03
C ALA A 35 -18.33 14.08 -4.26
N VAL A 36 -18.24 15.43 -4.30
CA VAL A 36 -17.51 16.13 -5.36
C VAL A 36 -16.02 15.78 -5.33
N ILE A 37 -15.39 15.73 -4.15
CA ILE A 37 -14.00 15.31 -4.01
C ILE A 37 -13.80 13.87 -4.50
N GLU A 38 -14.68 12.94 -4.11
CA GLU A 38 -14.60 11.54 -4.55
C GLU A 38 -14.71 11.41 -6.08
N ASP A 39 -15.63 12.14 -6.71
CA ASP A 39 -15.78 12.15 -8.16
C ASP A 39 -14.52 12.70 -8.86
N LEU A 40 -13.97 13.81 -8.36
CA LEU A 40 -12.76 14.42 -8.91
C LEU A 40 -11.52 13.52 -8.73
N LEU A 41 -11.39 12.87 -7.58
CA LEU A 41 -10.31 11.90 -7.34
C LEU A 41 -10.47 10.67 -8.25
N SER A 42 -11.68 10.14 -8.38
CA SER A 42 -11.97 9.01 -9.28
C SER A 42 -11.62 9.35 -10.73
N LEU A 43 -11.96 10.56 -11.17
CA LEU A 43 -11.59 11.06 -12.50
C LEU A 43 -10.06 11.14 -12.64
N ALA A 44 -9.37 11.81 -11.71
CA ALA A 44 -7.92 11.94 -11.75
C ALA A 44 -7.22 10.57 -11.76
N ILE A 45 -7.69 9.61 -10.96
CA ILE A 45 -7.17 8.23 -10.94
C ILE A 45 -7.40 7.54 -12.29
N SER A 46 -8.56 7.75 -12.91
CA SER A 46 -8.90 7.15 -14.21
C SER A 46 -8.14 7.75 -15.39
N GLU A 47 -7.71 9.01 -15.30
CA GLU A 47 -6.95 9.69 -16.35
C GLU A 47 -5.44 9.59 -16.16
N THR A 48 -4.98 9.16 -14.99
CA THR A 48 -3.56 9.02 -14.69
C THR A 48 -3.00 7.72 -15.26
N GLU A 49 -1.90 7.85 -16.00
CA GLU A 49 -1.12 6.73 -16.50
C GLU A 49 0.29 6.74 -15.91
N LEU A 50 0.83 5.55 -15.65
CA LEU A 50 2.16 5.34 -15.07
C LEU A 50 3.01 4.56 -16.08
N PRO A 51 4.35 4.73 -16.09
CA PRO A 51 5.24 3.77 -16.75
C PRO A 51 4.92 2.35 -16.26
N ALA A 52 4.69 1.41 -17.18
CA ALA A 52 4.27 0.07 -16.80
C ALA A 52 5.44 -0.69 -16.13
N PRO A 53 5.26 -1.18 -14.89
CA PRO A 53 6.25 -2.07 -14.28
C PRO A 53 6.48 -3.33 -15.11
N ASN A 54 7.68 -3.91 -15.02
CA ASN A 54 8.06 -5.14 -15.73
C ASN A 54 7.11 -6.32 -15.45
N PHE A 55 6.44 -6.30 -14.30
CA PHE A 55 5.53 -7.35 -13.84
C PHE A 55 4.08 -7.16 -14.31
N ILE A 56 3.77 -6.18 -15.17
CA ILE A 56 2.43 -6.00 -15.72
C ILE A 56 2.22 -6.86 -16.97
N GLN A 57 1.03 -7.41 -17.13
CA GLN A 57 0.65 -8.16 -18.33
C GLN A 57 0.62 -7.25 -19.56
N GLU A 58 1.23 -7.70 -20.65
CA GLU A 58 1.38 -6.91 -21.88
C GLU A 58 0.05 -6.43 -22.45
N LYS A 59 -1.02 -7.23 -22.32
CA LYS A 59 -2.38 -6.87 -22.74
C LYS A 59 -2.97 -5.65 -22.03
N LYS A 60 -2.38 -5.25 -20.89
CA LYS A 60 -2.79 -4.08 -20.08
C LYS A 60 -1.92 -2.85 -20.35
N ILE A 61 -0.88 -2.99 -21.17
CA ILE A 61 0.09 -1.95 -21.44
C ILE A 61 -0.26 -1.27 -22.77
N VAL A 62 -0.39 0.06 -22.75
CA VAL A 62 -0.59 0.89 -23.94
C VAL A 62 0.55 1.89 -24.00
N ASN A 63 1.32 1.89 -25.10
CA ASN A 63 2.49 2.78 -25.26
C ASN A 63 3.50 2.73 -24.09
N GLY A 64 3.70 1.54 -23.51
CA GLY A 64 4.60 1.35 -22.37
C GLY A 64 4.05 1.85 -21.03
N ARG A 65 2.76 2.19 -20.95
CA ARG A 65 2.09 2.70 -19.75
C ARG A 65 0.92 1.83 -19.31
N ILE A 66 0.56 1.92 -18.03
CA ILE A 66 -0.63 1.31 -17.43
C ILE A 66 -1.49 2.39 -16.77
N ASN A 67 -2.80 2.22 -16.83
CA ASN A 67 -3.76 3.07 -16.14
C ASN A 67 -3.68 2.88 -14.61
N LEU A 68 -3.61 3.99 -13.87
CA LEU A 68 -3.50 3.97 -12.41
C LEU A 68 -4.71 3.29 -11.75
N LYS A 69 -5.93 3.56 -12.23
CA LYS A 69 -7.15 2.94 -11.70
C LYS A 69 -7.07 1.42 -11.77
N GLU A 70 -6.77 0.89 -12.95
CA GLU A 70 -6.69 -0.54 -13.17
C GLU A 70 -5.62 -1.21 -12.28
N LEU A 71 -4.46 -0.57 -12.14
CA LEU A 71 -3.41 -1.04 -11.26
C LEU A 71 -3.88 -1.05 -9.80
N MET A 72 -4.42 0.05 -9.29
CA MET A 72 -4.85 0.17 -7.90
C MET A 72 -5.99 -0.81 -7.55
N GLU A 73 -7.00 -0.93 -8.42
CA GLU A 73 -8.11 -1.86 -8.23
C GLU A 73 -7.62 -3.32 -8.14
N SER A 74 -6.60 -3.66 -8.93
CA SER A 74 -6.03 -5.01 -8.97
C SER A 74 -5.25 -5.37 -7.70
N ILE A 75 -4.49 -4.43 -7.14
CA ILE A 75 -3.60 -4.69 -6.00
C ILE A 75 -4.26 -4.39 -4.64
N TYR A 76 -5.32 -3.57 -4.62
CA TYR A 76 -6.00 -3.17 -3.39
C TYR A 76 -6.47 -4.37 -2.57
N THR A 77 -6.22 -4.28 -1.26
CA THR A 77 -6.62 -5.23 -0.22
C THR A 77 -6.82 -4.46 1.08
N ASP A 78 -7.70 -4.95 1.96
CA ASP A 78 -7.99 -4.31 3.25
C ASP A 78 -6.81 -4.43 4.24
N ASN A 79 -5.85 -5.32 3.97
CA ASN A 79 -4.60 -5.35 4.71
C ASN A 79 -3.65 -4.26 4.19
N ALA A 80 -3.58 -3.14 4.91
CA ALA A 80 -2.79 -1.96 4.52
C ALA A 80 -1.32 -2.28 4.23
N LEU A 81 -0.69 -3.16 5.03
CA LEU A 81 0.71 -3.52 4.84
C LEU A 81 0.90 -4.45 3.63
N LEU A 82 -0.04 -5.36 3.36
CA LEU A 82 -0.04 -6.15 2.11
C LEU A 82 -0.22 -5.26 0.88
N PHE A 83 -1.11 -4.27 0.95
CA PHE A 83 -1.29 -3.29 -0.12
C PHE A 83 0.01 -2.52 -0.40
N LYS A 84 0.67 -2.01 0.65
CA LYS A 84 1.97 -1.33 0.54
C LYS A 84 3.04 -2.24 -0.05
N LEU A 85 3.11 -3.51 0.38
CA LEU A 85 4.06 -4.48 -0.15
C LEU A 85 3.85 -4.75 -1.65
N ARG A 86 2.59 -4.94 -2.07
CA ARG A 86 2.22 -5.08 -3.49
C ARG A 86 2.62 -3.85 -4.29
N LEU A 87 2.32 -2.66 -3.77
CA LEU A 87 2.64 -1.39 -4.40
C LEU A 87 4.16 -1.21 -4.52
N PHE A 88 4.93 -1.49 -3.47
CA PHE A 88 6.39 -1.41 -3.46
C PHE A 88 7.02 -2.33 -4.51
N ILE A 89 6.55 -3.58 -4.62
CA ILE A 89 7.08 -4.54 -5.60
C ILE A 89 6.85 -4.07 -7.05
N LEU A 90 5.74 -3.37 -7.31
CA LEU A 90 5.39 -2.92 -8.66
C LEU A 90 5.94 -1.53 -8.97
N VAL A 91 5.82 -0.59 -8.04
CA VAL A 91 6.19 0.82 -8.20
C VAL A 91 6.87 1.27 -6.89
N PRO A 92 8.16 0.95 -6.67
CA PRO A 92 8.87 1.29 -5.43
C PRO A 92 8.77 2.77 -5.05
N ASP A 93 8.77 3.66 -6.05
CA ASP A 93 8.72 5.11 -5.82
C ASP A 93 7.33 5.64 -5.41
N ALA A 94 6.29 4.79 -5.44
CA ALA A 94 4.94 5.16 -5.06
C ALA A 94 4.63 4.92 -3.56
N VAL A 95 5.62 4.52 -2.77
CA VAL A 95 5.51 4.37 -1.31
C VAL A 95 6.44 5.34 -0.58
N SER A 96 6.08 5.70 0.66
CA SER A 96 6.91 6.55 1.51
C SER A 96 8.23 5.86 1.87
N GLU A 97 9.26 6.62 2.25
CA GLU A 97 10.57 6.06 2.61
C GLU A 97 10.47 5.05 3.77
N ASP A 98 9.64 5.34 4.78
CA ASP A 98 9.38 4.44 5.90
C ASP A 98 8.70 3.16 5.44
N ASP A 99 7.74 3.27 4.52
CA ASP A 99 7.07 2.11 3.94
C ASP A 99 8.02 1.28 3.06
N LYS A 100 8.96 1.91 2.34
CA LYS A 100 10.01 1.20 1.58
C LYS A 100 10.83 0.33 2.51
N ILE A 101 11.38 0.91 3.58
CA ILE A 101 12.18 0.19 4.57
C ILE A 101 11.37 -0.98 5.16
N MET A 102 10.11 -0.76 5.54
CA MET A 102 9.25 -1.84 6.05
C MET A 102 9.08 -2.97 5.02
N CYS A 103 8.83 -2.64 3.75
CA CYS A 103 8.67 -3.64 2.69
C CYS A 103 9.97 -4.41 2.42
N GLU A 104 11.11 -3.74 2.44
CA GLU A 104 12.43 -4.36 2.30
C GLU A 104 12.69 -5.38 3.41
N ILE A 105 12.44 -5.00 4.67
CA ILE A 105 12.56 -5.92 5.82
C ILE A 105 11.70 -7.17 5.64
N ILE A 106 10.46 -7.02 5.17
CA ILE A 106 9.56 -8.15 4.93
C ILE A 106 10.11 -9.06 3.83
N LEU A 107 10.56 -8.50 2.71
CA LEU A 107 11.10 -9.26 1.59
C LEU A 107 12.41 -9.98 1.95
N GLU A 108 13.29 -9.31 2.69
CA GLU A 108 14.53 -9.90 3.20
C GLU A 108 14.27 -11.03 4.19
N ASP A 109 13.30 -10.87 5.09
CA ASP A 109 12.91 -11.95 6.00
C ASP A 109 12.32 -13.15 5.24
N LEU A 110 11.45 -12.91 4.25
CA LEU A 110 10.84 -13.96 3.41
C LEU A 110 11.87 -14.76 2.58
N ALA A 111 13.05 -14.20 2.33
CA ALA A 111 14.16 -14.91 1.68
C ALA A 111 14.84 -15.93 2.64
N ARG A 112 14.61 -15.85 3.95
CA ARG A 112 15.20 -16.72 4.96
C ARG A 112 14.35 -17.99 5.19
N PRO A 113 14.96 -19.14 5.54
CA PRO A 113 14.23 -20.37 5.85
C PRO A 113 13.25 -20.21 7.02
N ALA A 114 13.69 -19.59 8.11
CA ALA A 114 12.89 -19.37 9.32
C ALA A 114 12.19 -18.01 9.35
N SER A 115 11.59 -17.58 8.23
CA SER A 115 10.88 -16.30 8.11
C SER A 115 9.70 -16.20 9.09
N ILE A 116 9.53 -15.02 9.70
CA ILE A 116 8.36 -14.69 10.53
C ILE A 116 7.13 -14.46 9.66
N PHE A 117 7.31 -13.87 8.48
CA PHE A 117 6.20 -13.50 7.61
C PHE A 117 5.76 -14.62 6.67
N ARG A 118 6.44 -15.77 6.64
CA ARG A 118 6.09 -16.87 5.73
C ARG A 118 4.76 -17.52 6.13
N GLY A 119 3.86 -17.67 5.15
CA GLY A 119 2.55 -18.29 5.32
C GLY A 119 2.11 -19.05 4.08
N GLU A 120 0.80 -19.16 3.85
CA GLU A 120 0.22 -19.91 2.74
C GLU A 120 -0.28 -18.98 1.61
N GLU A 121 -0.63 -17.74 1.94
CA GLU A 121 -1.25 -16.82 1.01
C GLU A 121 -0.26 -16.21 0.03
N LYS A 122 -0.71 -15.96 -1.21
CA LYS A 122 0.14 -15.33 -2.23
C LYS A 122 0.16 -13.81 -2.04
N ILE A 123 1.34 -13.20 -2.19
CA ILE A 123 1.45 -11.74 -2.25
C ILE A 123 0.56 -11.19 -3.36
N PHE A 124 0.63 -11.77 -4.57
CA PHE A 124 -0.32 -11.50 -5.65
C PHE A 124 -1.28 -12.69 -5.80
N ASP A 125 -2.51 -12.49 -5.35
CA ASP A 125 -3.59 -13.48 -5.43
C ASP A 125 -4.23 -13.53 -6.83
N GLU A 126 -5.28 -14.34 -6.98
CA GLU A 126 -5.99 -14.49 -8.25
C GLU A 126 -6.62 -13.18 -8.76
N LYS A 127 -7.02 -12.28 -7.84
CA LYS A 127 -7.55 -10.96 -8.19
C LYS A 127 -6.49 -10.13 -8.94
N CYS A 128 -5.22 -10.27 -8.57
CA CYS A 128 -4.10 -9.62 -9.24
C CYS A 128 -3.82 -10.23 -10.63
N GLY A 129 -4.22 -11.48 -10.88
CA GLY A 129 -3.88 -12.26 -12.06
C GLY A 129 -4.45 -11.74 -13.39
N GLY A 130 -5.31 -10.72 -13.39
CA GLY A 130 -5.75 -10.02 -14.61
C GLY A 130 -4.77 -8.95 -15.10
N VAL A 131 -3.91 -8.44 -14.21
CA VAL A 131 -3.06 -7.25 -14.40
C VAL A 131 -1.59 -7.56 -14.16
N VAL A 132 -1.28 -8.35 -13.13
CA VAL A 132 0.09 -8.73 -12.75
C VAL A 132 0.45 -10.07 -13.38
N LYS A 133 1.68 -10.18 -13.89
CA LYS A 133 2.29 -11.42 -14.38
C LYS A 133 2.52 -12.35 -13.19
N SER A 134 2.25 -13.65 -13.36
CA SER A 134 2.54 -14.64 -12.32
C SER A 134 4.03 -14.65 -12.01
N LYS A 135 4.38 -14.26 -10.78
CA LYS A 135 5.74 -14.35 -10.25
C LYS A 135 5.74 -15.36 -9.12
N GLN A 136 6.77 -16.20 -9.07
CA GLN A 136 7.05 -17.02 -7.90
C GLN A 136 7.62 -16.11 -6.83
N LEU A 137 6.74 -15.48 -6.06
CA LEU A 137 7.08 -14.84 -4.80
C LEU A 137 6.81 -15.82 -3.65
N PRO A 138 7.56 -15.74 -2.55
CA PRO A 138 7.22 -16.48 -1.33
C PRO A 138 5.79 -16.18 -0.89
N SER A 139 5.11 -17.20 -0.39
CA SER A 139 3.83 -17.01 0.30
C SER A 139 4.05 -16.30 1.64
N ILE A 140 3.04 -15.57 2.07
CA ILE A 140 3.04 -14.67 3.21
C ILE A 140 1.88 -15.00 4.14
N ASP A 141 2.08 -14.89 5.45
CA ASP A 141 1.03 -14.96 6.45
C ASP A 141 0.37 -13.58 6.60
N THR A 142 -0.87 -13.46 6.13
CA THR A 142 -1.58 -12.17 6.13
C THR A 142 -2.00 -11.71 7.52
N LEU A 143 -2.17 -12.62 8.49
CA LEU A 143 -2.50 -12.31 9.88
C LEU A 143 -1.27 -11.75 10.60
N THR A 144 -0.13 -12.41 10.43
CA THR A 144 1.16 -11.94 10.98
C THR A 144 1.52 -10.58 10.38
N LEU A 145 1.32 -10.40 9.07
CA LEU A 145 1.56 -9.12 8.42
C LEU A 145 0.66 -8.01 9.00
N GLY A 146 -0.64 -8.25 9.10
CA GLY A 146 -1.61 -7.27 9.61
C GLY A 146 -1.35 -6.86 11.07
N SER A 147 -0.88 -7.80 11.89
CA SER A 147 -0.56 -7.53 13.30
C SER A 147 0.82 -6.89 13.52
N SER A 148 1.73 -6.97 12.55
CA SER A 148 3.11 -6.50 12.68
C SER A 148 3.33 -5.03 12.32
N GLU A 149 2.35 -4.33 11.73
CA GLU A 149 2.56 -2.98 11.20
C GLU A 149 3.09 -2.00 12.26
N ASN A 150 2.51 -2.01 13.46
CA ASN A 150 2.96 -1.10 14.54
C ASN A 150 4.36 -1.45 15.06
N VAL A 151 4.73 -2.73 15.06
CA VAL A 151 6.06 -3.19 15.51
C VAL A 151 7.12 -2.83 14.46
N LEU A 152 6.80 -3.00 13.18
CA LEU A 152 7.65 -2.57 12.07
C LEU A 152 7.91 -1.07 12.09
N LYS A 153 6.87 -0.24 12.31
CA LYS A 153 7.04 1.22 12.46
C LYS A 153 8.01 1.57 13.59
N ARG A 154 7.86 0.93 14.76
CA ARG A 154 8.78 1.13 15.90
C ARG A 154 10.22 0.70 15.58
N TYR A 155 10.38 -0.36 14.81
CA TYR A 155 11.70 -0.80 14.36
C TYR A 155 12.33 0.19 13.38
N VAL A 156 11.56 0.68 12.40
CA VAL A 156 12.02 1.72 11.46
C VAL A 156 12.44 2.99 12.21
N ASP A 157 11.64 3.44 13.18
CA ASP A 157 11.99 4.57 14.04
C ASP A 157 13.27 4.30 14.85
N PHE A 158 13.46 3.07 15.33
CA PHE A 158 14.64 2.69 16.09
C PHE A 158 15.91 2.75 15.25
N ILE A 159 15.93 2.12 14.06
CA ILE A 159 17.13 2.09 13.21
C ILE A 159 17.47 3.49 12.69
N LYS A 160 16.47 4.33 12.40
CA LYS A 160 16.70 5.73 12.01
C LYS A 160 17.33 6.57 13.11
N LYS A 161 16.95 6.33 14.36
CA LYS A 161 17.51 7.03 15.53
C LYS A 161 18.87 6.48 15.95
N ASN A 162 19.18 5.24 15.58
CA ASN A 162 20.37 4.52 16.01
C ASN A 162 21.08 3.86 14.82
N PRO A 163 21.61 4.65 13.86
CA PRO A 163 22.19 4.10 12.63
C PRO A 163 23.42 3.21 12.85
N ASP A 164 24.13 3.38 13.97
CA ASP A 164 25.32 2.60 14.32
C ASP A 164 24.97 1.24 14.98
N ILE A 165 23.70 0.96 15.26
CA ILE A 165 23.27 -0.30 15.88
C ILE A 165 22.84 -1.28 14.79
N GLU A 166 23.67 -2.29 14.56
CA GLU A 166 23.31 -3.45 13.72
C GLU A 166 22.42 -4.42 14.51
N ILE A 167 21.11 -4.29 14.34
CA ILE A 167 20.12 -5.23 14.85
C ILE A 167 19.13 -5.50 13.73
N ASP A 168 18.82 -6.76 13.45
CA ASP A 168 17.77 -7.09 12.50
C ASP A 168 16.38 -7.10 13.17
N TYR A 169 15.33 -7.14 12.36
CA TYR A 169 13.95 -7.10 12.87
C TYR A 169 13.65 -8.22 13.88
N LYS A 170 14.23 -9.41 13.71
CA LYS A 170 14.05 -10.52 14.66
C LYS A 170 14.72 -10.22 15.99
N GLY A 171 15.96 -9.77 15.97
CA GLY A 171 16.69 -9.35 17.16
C GLY A 171 15.95 -8.24 17.90
N PHE A 172 15.35 -7.30 17.17
CA PHE A 172 14.56 -6.22 17.75
C PHE A 172 13.30 -6.74 18.46
N ILE A 173 12.53 -7.62 17.80
CA ILE A 173 11.38 -8.30 18.44
C ILE A 173 11.84 -9.04 19.70
N HIS A 174 12.93 -9.82 19.62
CA HIS A 174 13.44 -10.55 20.77
C HIS A 174 13.77 -9.62 21.95
N THR A 175 14.39 -8.48 21.66
CA THR A 175 14.78 -7.49 22.69
C THR A 175 13.58 -6.82 23.35
N ILE A 176 12.48 -6.61 22.63
CA ILE A 176 11.28 -5.94 23.15
C ILE A 176 10.37 -6.90 23.91
N PHE A 177 10.21 -8.13 23.41
CA PHE A 177 9.21 -9.06 23.92
C PHE A 177 9.75 -10.08 24.93
N PHE A 178 11.05 -10.38 24.92
CA PHE A 178 11.64 -11.44 25.76
C PHE A 178 12.61 -10.90 26.83
N LYS A 179 12.53 -9.60 27.16
CA LYS A 179 13.29 -8.97 28.27
C LYS A 179 12.57 -9.03 29.64
N ASN A 180 11.60 -9.94 29.82
CA ASN A 180 10.97 -10.24 31.11
C ASN A 180 11.28 -11.68 31.53
#